data_AF-A0A0C4YP20-F1
#
_entry.id   AF-A0A0C4YP20-F1
#
_cell.length_a   1.000
_cell.length_b   1.000
_cell.length_c   1.000
_cell.angle_alpha   90.00
_cell.angle_beta   90.00
_cell.angle_gamma   90.00
#
_symmetry.space_group_name_H-M   'P 1'
#
loop_
_entity.id
_entity.type
_entity.pdbx_description
1 polymer ?
#
loop_
_entity_poly.entity_id
_entity_poly.type
_entity_poly.pdbx_seq_one_letter_code
_entity_poly.pdbx_strand_id
1 'polypeptide(L)'
;MEQLDSIHGKMKDLSIKTKAVEGRPCYLETYTRKGYGVTLRWRASDHRHLTADRALKLIRRLQPTMRHWFNRAGLQAEQLNHSERALRAQLRTLQASKSGAGTERLL
;
A
#
# COMPACT_ATOMS: atom_id res chain seq x y z
N MET A 1 -16.40 3.35 6.00
CA MET A 1 -15.94 2.71 4.75
C MET A 1 -15.25 3.72 3.85
N GLU A 2 -15.81 4.92 3.69
CA GLU A 2 -15.23 6.05 2.92
C GLU A 2 -13.73 6.32 3.16
N GLN A 3 -13.26 6.19 4.39
CA GLN A 3 -11.85 6.41 4.72
C GLN A 3 -10.91 5.33 4.17
N LEU A 4 -11.34 4.06 4.16
CA LEU A 4 -10.60 2.97 3.51
C LEU A 4 -10.61 3.13 1.99
N ASP A 5 -11.77 3.48 1.43
CA ASP A 5 -11.90 3.68 -0.02
C ASP A 5 -11.04 4.86 -0.50
N SER A 6 -10.93 5.92 0.31
CA SER A 6 -10.00 7.02 0.07
C SER A 6 -8.53 6.55 0.07
N ILE A 7 -8.13 5.72 1.04
CA ILE A 7 -6.77 5.15 1.09
C ILE A 7 -6.52 4.28 -0.15
N HIS A 8 -7.46 3.41 -0.53
CA HIS A 8 -7.35 2.58 -1.73
C HIS A 8 -7.26 3.42 -3.01
N GLY A 9 -8.02 4.52 -3.10
CA GLY A 9 -7.94 5.48 -4.19
C GLY A 9 -6.55 6.11 -4.30
N LYS A 10 -5.98 6.56 -3.18
CA LYS A 10 -4.61 7.10 -3.12
C LYS A 10 -3.55 6.06 -3.50
N MET A 11 -3.73 4.80 -3.09
CA MET A 11 -2.85 3.71 -3.50
C MET A 11 -2.91 3.46 -5.01
N LYS A 12 -4.11 3.41 -5.58
CA LYS A 12 -4.32 3.24 -7.03
C LYS A 12 -3.68 4.39 -7.82
N ASP A 13 -3.90 5.63 -7.39
CA ASP A 13 -3.30 6.82 -8.00
C ASP A 13 -1.76 6.77 -7.97
N LEU A 14 -1.16 6.42 -6.83
CA LEU A 14 0.29 6.27 -6.72
C LEU A 14 0.83 5.15 -7.63
N SER A 15 0.10 4.04 -7.75
CA SER A 15 0.44 2.97 -8.70
C SER A 15 0.43 3.47 -10.15
N ILE A 16 -0.61 4.20 -10.56
CA ILE A 16 -0.73 4.78 -11.91
C ILE A 16 0.44 5.73 -12.17
N LYS A 17 0.71 6.66 -11.23
CA LYS A 17 1.79 7.64 -11.35
C LYS A 17 3.14 6.97 -11.54
N THR A 18 3.48 5.95 -10.75
CA THR A 18 4.75 5.23 -10.92
C THR A 18 4.81 4.46 -12.23
N LYS A 19 3.69 3.89 -12.71
CA LYS A 19 3.60 3.21 -14.01
C LYS A 19 3.69 4.15 -15.20
N ALA A 20 3.29 5.41 -15.05
CA ALA A 20 3.34 6.42 -16.12
C ALA A 20 4.76 6.98 -16.35
N VAL A 21 5.70 6.76 -15.43
CA VAL A 21 7.08 7.22 -15.61
C VAL A 21 7.76 6.41 -16.72
N GLU A 22 8.18 7.12 -17.78
CA GLU A 22 8.95 6.56 -18.88
C GLU A 22 10.37 6.17 -18.43
N GLY A 23 10.91 5.08 -18.96
CA GLY A 23 12.23 4.57 -18.58
C GLY A 23 12.33 4.08 -17.13
N ARG A 24 11.21 3.90 -16.43
CA ARG A 24 11.21 3.41 -15.05
C ARG A 24 11.82 2.00 -14.93
N PRO A 25 12.72 1.75 -13.98
CA PRO A 25 13.26 0.41 -13.74
C PRO A 25 12.32 -0.44 -12.87
N CYS A 26 11.42 0.22 -12.14
CA CYS A 26 10.45 -0.39 -11.26
C CYS A 26 9.22 0.51 -11.08
N TYR A 27 8.13 -0.05 -10.57
CA TYR A 27 6.89 0.67 -10.29
C TYR A 27 6.17 0.07 -9.07
N LEU A 28 5.21 0.81 -8.52
CA LEU A 28 4.34 0.33 -7.45
C LEU A 28 3.06 -0.27 -8.03
N GLU A 29 2.62 -1.37 -7.45
CA GLU A 29 1.38 -2.03 -7.80
C GLU A 29 0.53 -2.33 -6.58
N THR A 30 -0.78 -2.10 -6.70
CA THR A 30 -1.76 -2.54 -5.71
C THR A 30 -1.97 -4.04 -5.80
N TYR A 31 -1.75 -4.72 -4.68
CA TYR A 31 -2.02 -6.13 -4.49
C TYR A 31 -3.12 -6.29 -3.45
N THR A 32 -4.18 -6.99 -3.82
CA THR A 32 -5.31 -7.30 -2.94
C THR A 32 -5.27 -8.76 -2.55
N ARG A 33 -5.38 -9.04 -1.25
CA ARG A 33 -5.53 -10.41 -0.74
C ARG A 33 -6.82 -10.52 0.05
N LYS A 34 -7.64 -11.53 -0.30
CA LYS A 34 -8.90 -11.83 0.38
C LYS A 34 -8.67 -11.93 1.89
N GLY A 35 -9.42 -11.16 2.68
CA GLY A 35 -9.30 -11.10 4.15
C GLY A 35 -8.17 -10.22 4.69
N TYR A 36 -7.16 -9.86 3.90
CA TYR A 36 -5.97 -9.12 4.35
C TYR A 36 -5.90 -7.66 3.91
N GLY A 37 -6.68 -7.26 2.90
CA GLY A 37 -6.75 -5.87 2.45
C GLY A 37 -5.92 -5.58 1.20
N VAL A 38 -5.62 -4.30 0.98
CA VAL A 38 -4.88 -3.79 -0.18
C VAL A 38 -3.52 -3.29 0.25
N THR A 39 -2.48 -3.64 -0.53
CA THR A 39 -1.10 -3.21 -0.27
C THR A 39 -0.41 -2.75 -1.55
N LEU A 40 0.45 -1.75 -1.46
CA LEU A 40 1.37 -1.37 -2.52
C LEU A 40 2.66 -2.18 -2.42
N ARG A 41 3.10 -2.74 -3.56
CA ARG A 41 4.33 -3.54 -3.67
C ARG A 41 5.15 -3.08 -4.86
N TRP A 42 6.47 -3.12 -4.70
CA TRP A 42 7.39 -2.85 -5.80
C TRP A 42 7.40 -4.00 -6.81
N ARG A 43 7.40 -3.65 -8.09
CA ARG A 43 7.63 -4.57 -9.21
C ARG A 43 8.70 -4.00 -10.12
N ALA A 44 9.51 -4.86 -10.71
CA ALA A 44 10.41 -4.51 -11.78
C ALA A 44 9.62 -4.18 -13.06
N SER A 45 10.24 -3.49 -14.00
CA SER A 45 9.64 -3.20 -15.32
C SER A 45 9.22 -4.46 -16.08
N ASP A 46 9.91 -5.59 -15.87
CA ASP A 46 9.58 -6.92 -16.38
C ASP A 46 8.49 -7.65 -15.57
N HIS A 47 7.77 -6.92 -14.73
CA HIS A 47 6.71 -7.40 -13.84
C HIS A 47 7.16 -8.34 -12.72
N ARG A 48 8.45 -8.62 -12.49
CA ARG A 48 8.83 -9.43 -11.31
C ARG A 48 8.59 -8.69 -10.00
N HIS A 49 8.28 -9.43 -8.93
CA HIS A 49 8.19 -8.85 -7.59
C HIS A 49 9.55 -8.39 -7.10
N LEU A 50 9.59 -7.21 -6.48
CA LEU A 50 10.79 -6.67 -5.85
C LEU A 50 10.57 -6.46 -4.35
N THR A 51 11.62 -6.74 -3.59
CA THR A 51 11.74 -6.23 -2.22
C THR A 51 12.02 -4.72 -2.27
N ALA A 52 11.75 -4.03 -1.17
CA ALA A 52 12.07 -2.60 -1.05
C ALA A 52 13.57 -2.33 -1.29
N ASP A 53 14.46 -3.15 -0.72
CA ASP A 53 15.91 -3.04 -0.94
C ASP A 53 16.30 -3.17 -2.43
N ARG A 54 15.74 -4.15 -3.14
CA ARG A 54 16.01 -4.32 -4.58
C ARG A 54 15.49 -3.14 -5.40
N ALA A 55 14.31 -2.62 -5.08
CA ALA A 55 13.77 -1.43 -5.73
C ALA A 55 14.68 -0.20 -5.48
N LEU A 56 15.11 0.02 -4.23
CA LEU A 56 16.02 1.10 -3.87
C LEU A 56 17.35 1.03 -4.63
N LYS A 57 17.91 -0.18 -4.81
CA LYS A 57 19.12 -0.39 -5.63
C LYS A 57 18.93 0.06 -7.08
N LEU A 58 17.77 -0.21 -7.67
CA LEU A 58 17.44 0.26 -9.02
C LEU A 58 17.25 1.79 -9.05
N ILE A 59 16.51 2.33 -8.09
CA ILE A 59 16.21 3.77 -7.98
C ILE A 59 17.49 4.60 -7.81
N ARG A 60 18.48 4.10 -7.06
CA ARG A 60 19.78 4.78 -6.84
C ARG A 60 20.56 5.04 -8.14
N ARG A 61 20.32 4.25 -9.19
CA ARG A 61 21.00 4.41 -10.50
C ARG A 61 20.33 5.46 -11.39
N LEU A 62 19.16 5.98 -11.01
CA LEU A 62 18.44 6.99 -11.76
C LEU A 62 19.06 8.37 -11.61
N GLN A 63 18.73 9.27 -12.55
CA GLN A 63 19.03 10.68 -12.44
C GLN A 63 18.47 11.26 -11.12
N PRO A 64 19.11 12.28 -10.52
CA PRO A 64 18.76 12.78 -9.19
C PRO A 64 17.28 13.14 -9.01
N THR A 65 16.66 13.77 -10.02
CA THR A 65 15.25 14.17 -10.01
C THR A 65 14.32 12.95 -9.93
N MET A 66 14.51 11.97 -10.80
CA MET A 66 13.75 10.72 -10.80
C MET A 66 13.97 9.92 -9.51
N ARG A 67 15.22 9.86 -9.03
CA ARG A 67 15.58 9.18 -7.79
C ARG A 67 14.83 9.78 -6.60
N HIS A 68 14.83 11.11 -6.49
CA HIS A 68 14.13 11.82 -5.42
C HIS A 68 12.61 11.55 -5.50
N TRP A 69 12.04 11.60 -6.70
CA TRP A 69 10.62 11.32 -6.91
C TRP A 69 10.25 9.88 -6.51
N PHE A 70 11.03 8.87 -6.93
CA PHE A 70 10.78 7.47 -6.58
C PHE A 70 10.97 7.19 -5.09
N ASN A 71 11.94 7.83 -4.42
CA ASN A 71 12.10 7.73 -2.97
C ASN A 71 10.87 8.27 -2.24
N ARG A 72 10.34 9.42 -2.66
CA ARG A 72 9.10 9.99 -2.11
C ARG A 72 7.90 9.07 -2.36
N ALA A 73 7.78 8.49 -3.55
CA ALA A 73 6.74 7.52 -3.86
C ALA A 73 6.84 6.27 -2.95
N GLY A 74 8.06 5.80 -2.66
CA GLY A 74 8.29 4.70 -1.72
C GLY A 74 7.82 5.01 -0.30
N LEU A 75 8.21 6.16 0.24
CA LEU A 75 7.77 6.61 1.56
C LEU A 75 6.24 6.75 1.62
N GLN A 76 5.63 7.32 0.58
CA GLN A 76 4.17 7.45 0.50
C GLN A 76 3.48 6.07 0.45
N ALA A 77 4.08 5.09 -0.24
CA ALA A 77 3.55 3.73 -0.27
C ALA A 77 3.60 3.05 1.10
N GLU A 78 4.68 3.23 1.86
CA GLU A 78 4.81 2.71 3.22
C GLU A 78 3.79 3.33 4.17
N GLN A 79 3.59 4.65 4.09
CA GLN A 79 2.58 5.36 4.86
C GLN A 79 1.17 4.87 4.53
N LEU A 80 0.81 4.78 3.25
CA LEU A 80 -0.50 4.29 2.82
C LEU A 80 -0.73 2.84 3.28
N ASN A 81 0.27 1.97 3.12
CA ASN A 81 0.21 0.58 3.59
C ASN A 81 0.03 0.50 5.11
N HIS A 82 0.68 1.38 5.87
CA HIS A 82 0.52 1.43 7.31
C HIS A 82 -0.89 1.90 7.71
N SER A 83 -1.37 3.00 7.11
CA SER A 83 -2.71 3.54 7.37
C SER A 83 -3.82 2.54 7.04
N GLU A 84 -3.69 1.82 5.93
CA GLU A 84 -4.63 0.76 5.55
C GLU A 84 -4.71 -0.33 6.62
N ARG A 85 -3.56 -0.86 7.05
CA ARG A 85 -3.50 -1.93 8.06
C ARG A 85 -4.04 -1.46 9.40
N ALA A 86 -3.69 -0.24 9.82
CA ALA A 86 -4.14 0.35 11.08
C ALA A 86 -5.66 0.52 11.09
N LEU A 87 -6.24 1.09 10.03
CA LEU A 87 -7.68 1.30 9.93
C LEU A 87 -8.44 -0.02 9.87
N ARG A 88 -7.92 -1.04 9.15
CA ARG A 88 -8.51 -2.38 9.15
C ARG A 88 -8.44 -3.06 10.53
N ALA A 89 -7.36 -2.86 11.28
CA ALA A 89 -7.26 -3.38 12.64
C ALA A 89 -8.33 -2.73 13.53
N GLN A 90 -8.49 -1.41 13.48
CA GLN A 90 -9.52 -0.67 14.21
C GLN A 90 -10.94 -1.16 13.86
N LEU A 91 -11.25 -1.35 12.57
CA LEU A 91 -12.56 -1.85 12.13
C LEU A 91 -12.83 -3.26 12.64
N ARG A 92 -11.82 -4.14 12.65
CA ARG A 92 -11.96 -5.50 13.21
C ARG A 92 -12.24 -5.46 14.71
N THR A 93 -11.54 -4.61 15.47
CA THR A 93 -11.78 -4.45 16.91
C THR A 93 -13.20 -3.93 17.18
N LEU A 94 -13.67 -2.95 16.39
CA LEU A 94 -15.03 -2.42 16.51
C LEU A 94 -16.12 -3.45 16.14
N GLN A 95 -15.86 -4.31 15.16
CA GLN A 95 -16.77 -5.40 14.81
C GLN A 95 -16.80 -6.46 15.91
N ALA A 96 -15.65 -6.82 16.48
CA ALA A 96 -15.56 -7.77 17.57
C ALA A 96 -16.27 -7.27 18.84
N SER A 97 -16.13 -5.99 19.20
CA SER A 97 -16.80 -5.41 20.37
C SER A 97 -18.34 -5.37 20.20
N LYS A 98 -18.82 -5.06 18.99
CA LYS A 98 -20.27 -5.13 18.67
C LYS A 98 -20.82 -6.55 18.71
N SER A 99 -19.99 -7.55 18.40
CA SER A 99 -20.41 -8.96 18.41
C SER A 99 -20.32 -9.59 19.81
N GLY A 100 -19.38 -9.14 20.65
CA GLY A 100 -19.21 -9.61 22.03
C GLY A 100 -20.26 -9.08 23.01
N ALA A 101 -20.81 -7.89 22.77
CA ALA A 101 -21.87 -7.29 23.60
C ALA A 101 -23.24 -8.02 23.52
N GLY A 102 -23.38 -9.04 22.66
CA GLY A 102 -24.57 -9.89 22.57
C GLY A 102 -24.54 -11.14 23.45
N THR A 103 -23.46 -11.37 24.21
CA THR A 103 -23.21 -12.65 24.92
C THR A 103 -23.19 -12.56 26.45
N GLU A 104 -23.46 -11.40 27.03
CA GLU A 104 -23.63 -11.22 28.48
C GLU A 104 -25.04 -10.72 28.80
N ARG A 105 -26.02 -11.60 28.62
CA ARG A 105 -27.31 -11.59 29.32
C ARG A 105 -27.93 -12.96 29.10
N LEU A 106 -27.71 -13.85 30.06
CA LEU A 106 -28.52 -15.02 30.42
C LEU A 106 -27.64 -15.97 31.23
N LEU A 107 -27.38 -15.63 32.49
CA LEU A 107 -27.29 -16.57 33.62
C LEU A 107 -27.66 -15.79 34.88
#